data_AF-K9FQ85-F1
#
_entry.id   AF-K9FQ85-F1
#
_cell.length_a   1.000
_cell.length_b   1.000
_cell.length_c   1.000
_cell.angle_alpha   90.00
_cell.angle_beta   90.00
_cell.angle_gamma   90.00
#
_symmetry.space_group_name_H-M   'P 1'
#
loop_
_entity.id
_entity.type
_entity.pdbx_description
1 polymer ?
#
loop_
_entity_poly.entity_id
_entity_poly.type
_entity_poly.pdbx_seq_one_letter_code
_entity_poly.pdbx_strand_id
1 'polypeptide(L)'
;MAAIKAIRSKNTISKRKLMRQRQCRRKASLMKKACEYSRMCSADVCVGIRVRETGQVYILLADTSGFWAFLSSQLVCLQLWL
;
A
#
# COMPACT_ATOMS: atom_id res chain seq x y z
N MET A 1 3.46 38.42 -11.93
CA MET A 1 3.39 37.01 -12.43
C MET A 1 3.94 35.96 -11.44
N ALA A 2 4.94 36.27 -10.59
CA ALA A 2 5.51 35.32 -9.63
C ALA A 2 4.54 34.82 -8.53
N ALA A 3 3.68 35.68 -8.00
CA ALA A 3 2.74 35.33 -6.92
C ALA A 3 1.71 34.26 -7.33
N ILE A 4 1.17 34.34 -8.55
CA ILE A 4 0.20 33.38 -9.08
C ILE A 4 0.83 31.97 -9.22
N LYS A 5 2.10 31.91 -9.64
CA LYS A 5 2.88 30.66 -9.74
C LYS A 5 3.11 30.01 -8.37
N ALA A 6 3.41 30.82 -7.34
CA ALA A 6 3.61 30.35 -5.97
C ALA A 6 2.31 29.79 -5.35
N ILE A 7 1.17 30.45 -5.56
CA ILE A 7 -0.14 29.99 -5.09
C ILE A 7 -0.55 28.68 -5.77
N ARG A 8 -0.36 28.56 -7.09
CA ARG A 8 -0.63 27.33 -7.85
C ARG A 8 0.23 26.16 -7.36
N SER A 9 1.52 26.41 -7.12
CA SER A 9 2.46 25.41 -6.57
C SER A 9 2.01 24.91 -5.18
N LYS A 10 1.70 25.82 -4.25
CA LYS A 10 1.21 25.47 -2.90
C LYS A 10 -0.06 24.59 -2.94
N ASN A 11 -0.99 24.92 -3.84
CA ASN A 11 -2.25 24.18 -3.97
C ASN A 11 -2.06 22.77 -4.57
N THR A 12 -1.04 22.57 -5.41
CA THR A 12 -0.69 21.22 -5.90
C THR A 12 -0.05 20.35 -4.82
N ILE A 13 0.80 20.93 -3.97
CA ILE A 13 1.46 20.22 -2.86
C ILE A 13 0.42 19.80 -1.81
N SER A 14 -0.53 20.67 -1.45
CA SER A 14 -1.59 20.34 -0.51
C SER A 14 -2.48 19.20 -1.02
N LYS A 15 -2.85 19.22 -2.32
CA LYS A 15 -3.60 18.14 -2.97
C LYS A 15 -2.83 16.81 -2.93
N ARG A 16 -1.54 16.80 -3.26
CA ARG A 16 -0.70 15.58 -3.18
C ARG A 16 -0.63 15.03 -1.75
N LYS A 17 -0.45 15.89 -0.75
CA LYS A 17 -0.46 15.48 0.67
C LYS A 17 -1.79 14.85 1.08
N LEU A 18 -2.91 15.47 0.70
CA LEU A 18 -4.26 14.95 0.99
C LEU A 18 -4.49 13.58 0.32
N MET A 19 -4.08 13.43 -0.94
CA MET A 19 -4.16 12.17 -1.68
C MET A 19 -3.34 11.08 -1.00
N ARG A 20 -2.09 11.37 -0.62
CA ARG A 20 -1.23 10.44 0.11
C ARG A 20 -1.85 10.03 1.46
N GLN A 21 -2.40 10.99 2.21
CA GLN A 21 -3.07 10.69 3.49
C GLN A 21 -4.30 9.79 3.30
N ARG A 22 -5.15 10.08 2.30
CA ARG A 22 -6.30 9.23 1.95
C ARG A 22 -5.83 7.82 1.59
N GLN A 23 -4.78 7.70 0.80
CA GLN A 23 -4.22 6.43 0.36
C GLN A 23 -3.67 5.62 1.54
N CYS A 24 -2.88 6.24 2.43
CA CYS A 24 -2.36 5.60 3.63
C CYS A 24 -3.50 5.06 4.52
N ARG A 25 -4.54 5.86 4.77
CA ARG A 25 -5.70 5.44 5.59
C ARG A 25 -6.44 4.25 4.97
N ARG A 26 -6.70 4.29 3.65
CA ARG A 26 -7.38 3.19 2.95
C ARG A 26 -6.55 1.92 2.93
N LYS A 27 -5.24 2.03 2.68
CA LYS A 27 -4.30 0.91 2.73
C LYS A 27 -4.33 0.25 4.11
N ALA A 28 -4.16 1.04 5.17
CA ALA A 28 -4.15 0.53 6.54
C ALA A 28 -5.48 -0.16 6.90
N SER A 29 -6.62 0.45 6.55
CA SER A 29 -7.93 -0.17 6.79
C SER A 29 -8.14 -1.47 6.02
N LEU A 30 -7.67 -1.55 4.77
CA LEU A 30 -7.77 -2.77 3.96
C LEU A 30 -6.93 -3.89 4.56
N MET A 31 -5.67 -3.60 4.92
CA MET A 31 -4.78 -4.58 5.57
C MET A 31 -5.37 -5.08 6.89
N LYS A 32 -5.93 -4.17 7.71
CA LYS A 32 -6.61 -4.54 8.96
C LYS A 32 -7.77 -5.52 8.72
N LYS A 33 -8.64 -5.21 7.76
CA LYS A 33 -9.80 -6.06 7.43
C LYS A 33 -9.39 -7.44 6.90
N ALA A 34 -8.33 -7.50 6.10
CA ALA A 34 -7.79 -8.77 5.61
C ALA A 34 -7.31 -9.68 6.76
N CYS A 35 -6.59 -9.11 7.73
CA CYS A 35 -6.19 -9.84 8.94
C CYS A 35 -7.38 -10.24 9.81
N GLU A 36 -8.36 -9.35 10.01
CA GLU A 36 -9.59 -9.66 10.76
C GLU A 36 -10.35 -10.81 10.13
N TYR A 37 -10.54 -10.79 8.81
CA TYR A 37 -11.21 -11.86 8.07
C TYR A 37 -10.48 -13.19 8.20
N SER A 38 -9.16 -13.19 8.00
CA SER A 38 -8.34 -14.39 8.16
C SER A 38 -8.55 -15.03 9.53
N ARG A 39 -8.51 -14.22 10.61
CA ARG A 39 -8.71 -14.68 11.98
C ARG A 39 -10.14 -15.14 12.29
N MET A 40 -11.14 -14.41 11.82
CA MET A 40 -12.55 -14.70 12.13
C MET A 40 -13.11 -15.87 11.32
N CYS A 41 -12.60 -16.07 10.10
CA CYS A 41 -13.12 -17.05 9.16
C CYS A 41 -12.16 -18.21 8.91
N SER A 42 -11.03 -18.30 9.64
CA SER A 42 -10.00 -19.33 9.45
C SER A 42 -9.59 -19.46 7.98
N ALA A 43 -9.32 -18.32 7.34
CA ALA A 43 -9.03 -18.24 5.92
C ALA A 43 -7.61 -17.72 5.69
N ASP A 44 -6.90 -18.33 4.73
CA ASP A 44 -5.60 -17.84 4.28
C ASP A 44 -5.80 -16.72 3.26
N VAL A 45 -5.43 -15.50 3.63
CA VAL A 45 -5.66 -14.29 2.82
C VAL A 45 -4.35 -13.69 2.34
N CYS A 46 -4.27 -13.35 1.07
CA CYS A 46 -3.20 -12.55 0.50
C CYS A 46 -3.76 -11.25 -0.10
N VAL A 47 -3.10 -10.12 0.18
CA VAL A 47 -3.46 -8.81 -0.40
C VAL A 47 -2.22 -8.18 -1.03
N GLY A 48 -2.28 -7.97 -2.35
CA GLY A 48 -1.29 -7.21 -3.11
C GLY A 48 -1.80 -5.83 -3.51
N ILE A 49 -1.00 -4.80 -3.27
CA ILE A 49 -1.33 -3.41 -3.62
C ILE A 49 -0.18 -2.81 -4.42
N ARG A 50 -0.44 -2.46 -5.67
CA ARG A 50 0.46 -1.63 -6.47
C ARG A 50 -0.02 -0.18 -6.49
N VAL A 51 0.81 0.73 -6.00
CA VAL A 51 0.60 2.17 -6.14
C VAL A 51 1.04 2.58 -7.53
N ARG A 52 0.07 2.86 -8.42
CA ARG A 52 0.35 3.17 -9.83
C ARG A 52 1.26 4.39 -10.00
N GLU A 53 1.10 5.40 -9.15
CA GLU A 53 1.88 6.65 -9.23
C GLU A 53 3.35 6.44 -8.89
N THR A 54 3.66 5.66 -7.84
CA THR A 54 5.02 5.49 -7.35
C THR A 54 5.66 4.16 -7.76
N GLY A 55 4.88 3.27 -8.38
CA GLY A 55 5.28 1.88 -8.65
C GLY A 55 5.38 0.99 -7.41
N GLN A 56 5.27 1.55 -6.20
CA GLN A 56 5.46 0.79 -4.95
C GLN A 56 4.46 -0.35 -4.83
N VAL A 57 4.97 -1.52 -4.47
CA VAL A 57 4.17 -2.72 -4.23
C VAL A 57 4.18 -3.04 -2.74
N TYR A 58 3.02 -3.34 -2.18
CA TYR A 58 2.84 -3.79 -0.80
C TYR A 58 2.12 -5.12 -0.82
N ILE A 59 2.62 -6.09 -0.07
CA ILE A 59 2.00 -7.40 0.05
C ILE A 59 1.80 -7.71 1.53
N LEU A 60 0.59 -8.17 1.84
CA LEU A 60 0.21 -8.72 3.13
C LEU A 60 -0.12 -10.18 2.93
N LEU A 61 0.54 -11.03 3.69
CA LEU A 61 0.18 -12.44 3.84
C LEU A 61 -0.41 -12.58 5.24
N ALA A 62 -1.68 -13.00 5.28
CA ALA A 62 -2.43 -13.25 6.49
C ALA A 62 -2.92 -14.70 6.42
N ASP A 63 -1.99 -15.61 6.65
CA ASP A 63 -2.15 -17.05 6.64
C ASP A 63 -1.51 -17.66 7.88
N THR A 64 -2.20 -18.60 8.52
CA THR A 64 -1.65 -19.38 9.63
C THR A 64 -0.97 -20.65 9.16
N SER A 65 -1.31 -21.11 7.94
CA SER A 65 -0.78 -22.33 7.32
C SER A 65 0.56 -22.14 6.61
N GLY A 66 0.97 -20.89 6.32
CA GLY A 66 2.12 -20.60 5.48
C GLY A 66 1.90 -20.90 4.00
N PHE A 67 0.65 -21.15 3.57
CA PHE A 67 0.31 -21.47 2.18
C PHE A 67 0.84 -20.45 1.18
N TRP A 68 0.88 -19.16 1.55
CA TRP A 68 1.35 -18.09 0.68
C TRP A 68 2.87 -17.84 0.76
N ALA A 69 3.63 -18.67 1.47
CA ALA A 69 5.07 -18.48 1.65
C ALA A 69 5.86 -18.37 0.33
N PHE A 70 5.39 -19.01 -0.74
CA PHE A 70 6.01 -18.91 -2.07
C PHE A 70 5.93 -17.50 -2.67
N LEU A 71 4.92 -16.70 -2.30
CA LEU A 71 4.80 -15.30 -2.75
C LEU A 71 5.87 -14.43 -2.10
N SER A 72 6.23 -14.71 -0.85
CA SER A 72 7.34 -14.05 -0.16
C SER A 72 8.65 -14.21 -0.93
N SER A 73 8.95 -15.44 -1.37
CA SER A 73 10.19 -15.79 -2.09
C SER A 73 10.35 -15.04 -3.42
N GLN A 74 9.25 -14.73 -4.11
CA GLN A 74 9.29 -13.96 -5.37
C GLN A 74 9.55 -12.45 -5.16
N LEU A 75 9.35 -11.93 -3.94
CA LEU A 75 9.49 -10.51 -3.62
C LEU A 75 10.84 -10.15 -3.02
N VAL A 76 11.50 -11.09 -2.31
CA VAL A 76 12.86 -10.85 -1.76
C VAL A 76 13.87 -10.61 -2.89
N CYS A 77 13.65 -11.19 -4.07
CA CYS A 77 14.51 -10.98 -5.23
C CYS A 77 14.52 -9.51 -5.73
N LEU A 78 13.47 -8.72 -5.43
CA LEU A 78 13.38 -7.30 -5.79
C LEU A 78 13.96 -6.35 -4.74
N GLN A 79 14.16 -6.81 -3.50
CA GLN A 79 14.67 -5.97 -2.40
C GLN A 79 16.19 -6.07 -2.19
N LEU A 80 16.87 -6.95 -2.94
CA LEU A 80 18.34 -7.07 -2.97
C LEU A 80 18.98 -6.34 -4.17
N TRP A 81 18.18 -5.65 -4.98
CA TRP A 81 18.63 -4.83 -6.12
C TRP A 81 18.42 -3.31 -5.92
N LEU A 82 18.07 -2.89 -4.70
CA LEU A 82 17.90 -1.50 -4.25
C LEU A 82 18.56 -1.32 -2.89
#